data_AF-A0A9E3GSA9-F1
#
_entry.id   AF-A0A9E3GSA9-F1
#
_cell.length_a   1.000
_cell.length_b   1.000
_cell.length_c   1.000
_cell.angle_alpha   90.00
_cell.angle_beta   90.00
_cell.angle_gamma   90.00
#
_symmetry.space_group_name_H-M   'P 1'
#
loop_
_entity.id
_entity.type
_entity.pdbx_description
1 polymer ?
#
loop_
_entity_poly.entity_id
_entity_poly.type
_entity_poly.pdbx_seq_one_letter_code
_entity_poly.pdbx_strand_id
1 'polypeptide(L)'
;MRKTTRHTTRIAAVAVVPILVLTGCGGGDEGDDAATGTGTEASGSAPSAEGSVSFESPADGDTVSSPVTLEMVAEGVTVEPADAGVNEGAGHLHAIVDSGCVPAGEAIPKDDSHVHFGDGSTTAELELEPGEHTLCLQLADGDHVATDITDEITITVE
;
A
#
# COMPACT_ATOMS: atom_id res chain seq x y z
N MET A 1 -6.01 -56.83 9.21
CA MET A 1 -5.54 -57.19 10.57
C MET A 1 -5.55 -55.93 11.45
N ARG A 2 -5.61 -56.05 12.78
CA ARG A 2 -5.65 -54.88 13.69
C ARG A 2 -4.25 -54.50 14.17
N LYS A 3 -3.96 -53.20 14.28
CA LYS A 3 -3.04 -52.64 15.30
C LYS A 3 -3.38 -51.17 15.58
N THR A 4 -4.16 -50.97 16.65
CA THR A 4 -4.43 -49.66 17.24
C THR A 4 -3.33 -49.32 18.24
N THR A 5 -2.77 -48.10 18.15
CA THR A 5 -2.07 -47.48 19.27
C THR A 5 -2.62 -46.07 19.45
N ARG A 6 -3.25 -45.82 20.60
CA ARG A 6 -3.45 -44.46 21.11
C ARG A 6 -2.38 -44.21 22.17
N HIS A 7 -1.84 -43.02 22.24
CA HIS A 7 -1.12 -42.56 23.42
C HIS A 7 -1.87 -41.39 24.04
N THR A 8 -1.99 -41.45 25.36
CA THR A 8 -2.76 -40.52 26.18
C THR A 8 -1.97 -40.32 27.46
N THR A 9 -1.39 -39.15 27.61
CA THR A 9 -0.78 -38.70 28.85
C THR A 9 -1.38 -37.34 29.19
N ARG A 10 -1.72 -37.15 30.46
CA ARG A 10 -2.26 -35.93 31.06
C ARG A 10 -1.32 -35.53 32.22
N ILE A 11 -1.62 -34.40 32.88
CA ILE A 11 -1.05 -33.97 34.17
C ILE A 11 0.40 -33.43 33.97
N ALA A 12 0.90 -32.36 34.61
CA ALA A 12 0.43 -31.61 35.79
C ALA A 12 0.30 -30.09 35.57
N ALA A 13 -0.08 -29.37 36.64
CA ALA A 13 -0.16 -27.90 36.72
C ALA A 13 0.72 -27.38 37.89
N VAL A 14 0.52 -26.11 38.30
CA VAL A 14 1.23 -25.41 39.41
C VAL A 14 2.63 -24.90 38.96
N ALA A 15 3.11 -23.69 39.28
CA ALA A 15 2.79 -22.78 40.39
C ALA A 15 2.50 -21.31 40.01
N VAL A 16 2.04 -20.53 41.00
CA VAL A 16 1.78 -19.08 40.96
C VAL A 16 2.82 -18.35 41.81
N VAL A 17 3.34 -17.20 41.35
CA VAL A 17 3.98 -16.17 42.19
C VAL A 17 3.63 -14.77 41.66
N PRO A 18 3.04 -13.87 42.48
CA PRO A 18 2.83 -12.47 42.13
C PRO A 18 3.86 -11.55 42.80
N ILE A 19 4.28 -10.48 42.10
CA ILE A 19 5.03 -9.33 42.65
C ILE A 19 4.39 -8.07 42.03
N LEU A 20 3.49 -7.38 42.73
CA LEU A 20 3.69 -6.35 43.79
C LEU A 20 3.81 -4.94 43.18
N VAL A 21 3.03 -4.01 43.75
CA VAL A 21 2.67 -2.70 43.18
C VAL A 21 3.63 -1.59 43.63
N LEU A 22 3.85 -0.59 42.77
CA LEU A 22 4.07 0.79 43.23
C LEU A 22 3.20 1.76 42.41
N THR A 23 2.33 2.49 43.12
CA THR A 23 1.53 3.59 42.57
C THR A 23 2.35 4.88 42.61
N GLY A 24 2.55 5.52 41.46
CA GLY A 24 3.01 6.90 41.37
C GLY A 24 1.83 7.83 41.05
N CYS A 25 1.60 8.84 41.88
CA CYS A 25 0.58 9.88 41.63
C CYS A 25 1.07 11.21 42.21
N GLY A 26 0.91 12.28 41.43
CA GLY A 26 1.47 13.62 41.68
C GLY A 26 2.26 14.10 40.47
N GLY A 27 2.22 15.37 40.09
CA GLY A 27 1.40 16.48 40.60
C GLY A 27 1.35 17.58 39.55
N GLY A 28 0.31 18.41 39.56
CA GLY A 28 0.12 19.44 38.53
C GLY A 28 1.09 20.62 38.68
N ASP A 29 1.43 21.22 37.54
CA ASP A 29 2.03 22.54 37.40
C ASP A 29 1.30 23.25 36.23
N GLU A 30 1.03 24.55 36.35
CA GLU A 30 0.21 25.32 35.40
C GLU A 30 1.10 26.37 34.70
N GLY A 31 1.24 26.35 33.37
CA GLY A 31 2.33 27.07 32.70
C GLY A 31 2.27 27.35 31.17
N ASP A 32 1.09 27.65 30.62
CA ASP A 32 0.85 28.52 29.44
C ASP A 32 1.60 28.24 28.10
N ASP A 33 1.68 29.26 27.22
CA ASP A 33 2.46 29.42 25.96
C ASP A 33 2.26 28.46 24.75
N ALA A 34 1.25 28.81 23.96
CA ALA A 34 1.38 29.20 22.55
C ALA A 34 2.08 28.29 21.48
N ALA A 35 1.24 27.84 20.54
CA ALA A 35 1.45 27.81 19.08
C ALA A 35 2.26 26.66 18.41
N THR A 36 1.79 26.34 17.19
CA THR A 36 2.52 25.73 16.07
C THR A 36 3.05 24.29 16.21
N GLY A 37 2.33 23.37 15.57
CA GLY A 37 2.94 22.58 14.49
C GLY A 37 3.74 21.32 14.85
N THR A 38 3.03 20.22 15.04
CA THR A 38 3.35 18.92 14.41
C THR A 38 2.07 18.45 13.72
N GLY A 39 2.06 17.96 12.49
CA GLY A 39 3.14 17.40 11.69
C GLY A 39 2.71 15.99 11.33
N THR A 40 1.91 15.86 10.25
CA THR A 40 1.48 14.57 9.70
C THR A 40 2.69 13.67 9.55
N GLU A 41 2.54 12.40 9.92
CA GLU A 41 3.62 11.43 9.82
C GLU A 41 3.99 11.29 8.34
N ALA A 42 5.15 11.83 7.96
CA ALA A 42 5.73 11.57 6.66
C ALA A 42 5.98 10.06 6.59
N SER A 43 5.17 9.36 5.78
CA SER A 43 5.31 7.93 5.54
C SER A 43 6.66 7.72 4.85
N GLY A 44 7.67 7.42 5.67
CA GLY A 44 9.04 7.33 5.23
C GLY A 44 9.23 6.08 4.41
N SER A 45 8.93 6.14 3.11
CA SER A 45 9.21 5.08 2.16
C SER A 45 10.70 4.72 2.25
N ALA A 46 10.97 3.59 2.89
CA ALA A 46 12.32 3.10 3.07
C ALA A 46 12.74 2.46 1.74
N PRO A 47 13.86 2.88 1.12
CA PRO A 47 14.27 2.31 -0.15
C PRO A 47 14.59 0.83 0.04
N SER A 48 13.71 -0.04 -0.46
CA SER A 48 14.01 -1.46 -0.61
C SER A 48 15.16 -1.63 -1.62
N ALA A 49 15.83 -2.79 -1.60
CA ALA A 49 16.88 -3.10 -2.55
C ALA A 49 16.33 -3.64 -3.90
N GLU A 50 15.04 -3.39 -4.13
CA GLU A 50 14.13 -3.94 -5.14
C GLU A 50 13.27 -2.74 -5.59
N GLY A 51 12.92 -2.67 -6.88
CA GLY A 51 12.53 -1.40 -7.53
C GLY A 51 11.22 -0.77 -7.06
N SER A 52 11.00 0.48 -7.47
CA SER A 52 9.85 1.30 -7.10
C SER A 52 9.03 1.77 -8.31
N VAL A 53 7.77 2.10 -8.06
CA VAL A 53 6.93 2.99 -8.88
C VAL A 53 6.53 4.19 -8.03
N SER A 54 6.21 5.34 -8.64
CA SER A 54 5.63 6.49 -7.94
C SER A 54 4.82 7.39 -8.86
N PHE A 55 3.87 8.14 -8.31
CA PHE A 55 3.29 9.30 -9.00
C PHE A 55 4.29 10.47 -9.00
N GLU A 56 4.64 10.99 -10.18
CA GLU A 56 5.32 12.28 -10.34
C GLU A 56 4.30 13.44 -10.37
N SER A 57 3.07 13.16 -10.84
CA SER A 57 1.92 14.06 -10.81
C SER A 57 0.61 13.25 -10.85
N PRO A 58 -0.45 13.62 -10.11
CA PRO A 58 -0.46 14.58 -9.01
C PRO A 58 0.30 14.07 -7.77
N ALA A 59 0.56 14.94 -6.80
CA ALA A 59 1.17 14.55 -5.52
C ALA A 59 0.11 14.22 -4.45
N ASP A 60 0.53 13.55 -3.37
CA ASP A 60 -0.33 13.30 -2.22
C ASP A 60 -0.83 14.60 -1.57
N GLY A 61 -2.15 14.68 -1.37
CA GLY A 61 -2.85 15.85 -0.87
C GLY A 61 -3.19 16.93 -1.90
N ASP A 62 -2.87 16.75 -3.19
CA ASP A 62 -3.18 17.75 -4.21
C ASP A 62 -4.69 17.92 -4.47
N THR A 63 -5.07 19.13 -4.85
CA THR A 63 -6.41 19.46 -5.37
C THR A 63 -6.30 19.72 -6.87
N VAL A 64 -7.03 18.94 -7.66
CA VAL A 64 -6.97 18.89 -9.13
C VAL A 64 -8.37 19.03 -9.74
N SER A 65 -8.46 19.19 -11.06
CA SER A 65 -9.73 19.14 -11.80
C SER A 65 -9.74 17.95 -12.77
N SER A 66 -10.93 17.45 -13.08
CA SER A 66 -11.14 16.32 -14.00
C SER A 66 -11.09 16.76 -15.48
N PRO A 67 -10.46 16.00 -16.40
CA PRO A 67 -9.74 14.75 -16.17
C PRO A 67 -8.38 14.98 -15.48
N VAL A 68 -8.02 14.08 -14.58
CA VAL A 68 -6.75 14.12 -13.86
C VAL A 68 -5.66 13.53 -14.76
N THR A 69 -4.65 14.33 -15.10
CA THR A 69 -3.43 13.80 -15.73
C THR A 69 -2.59 13.08 -14.69
N LEU A 70 -2.29 11.81 -14.93
CA LEU A 70 -1.35 11.00 -14.16
C LEU A 70 -0.01 10.97 -14.91
N GLU A 71 1.07 11.39 -14.25
CA GLU A 71 2.46 11.21 -14.69
C GLU A 71 3.13 10.25 -13.71
N MET A 72 3.61 9.11 -14.21
CA MET A 72 4.06 7.97 -13.41
C MET A 72 5.53 7.67 -13.71
N VAL A 73 6.30 7.38 -12.67
CA VAL A 73 7.74 7.04 -12.78
C VAL A 73 8.02 5.67 -12.18
N ALA A 74 9.10 5.04 -12.63
CA ALA A 74 9.57 3.76 -12.13
C ALA A 74 11.10 3.72 -12.07
N GLU A 75 11.66 3.21 -10.97
CA GLU A 75 13.10 3.08 -10.77
C GLU A 75 13.47 1.63 -10.43
N GLY A 76 14.50 1.09 -11.08
CA GLY A 76 14.99 -0.29 -10.83
C GLY A 76 14.15 -1.42 -11.45
N VAL A 77 12.95 -1.12 -11.96
CA VAL A 77 12.12 -2.02 -12.80
C VAL A 77 11.94 -1.44 -14.22
N THR A 78 11.57 -2.28 -15.17
CA THR A 78 11.24 -1.87 -16.55
C THR A 78 9.72 -1.85 -16.75
N VAL A 79 9.18 -0.71 -17.19
CA VAL A 79 7.79 -0.65 -17.69
C VAL A 79 7.78 -1.05 -19.17
N GLU A 80 6.99 -2.06 -19.52
CA GLU A 80 6.84 -2.57 -20.89
C GLU A 80 5.38 -3.01 -21.18
N PRO A 81 4.99 -3.21 -22.45
CA PRO A 81 3.64 -3.70 -22.79
C PRO A 81 3.39 -5.11 -22.24
N ALA A 82 2.16 -5.38 -21.80
CA ALA A 82 1.77 -6.69 -21.28
C ALA A 82 1.91 -7.83 -22.32
N ASP A 83 1.84 -7.51 -23.62
CA ASP A 83 2.04 -8.49 -24.70
C ASP A 83 3.51 -8.81 -25.00
N ALA A 84 4.47 -8.18 -24.29
CA ALA A 84 5.85 -8.64 -24.20
C ALA A 84 6.01 -9.93 -23.36
N GLY A 85 5.00 -10.27 -22.55
CA GLY A 85 4.97 -11.44 -21.69
C GLY A 85 5.52 -11.20 -20.28
N VAL A 86 5.81 -12.29 -19.56
CA VAL A 86 6.36 -12.23 -18.19
C VAL A 86 7.89 -12.26 -18.26
N ASN A 87 8.53 -11.12 -17.94
CA ASN A 87 9.98 -10.94 -17.95
C ASN A 87 10.51 -10.54 -16.56
N GLU A 88 11.72 -10.98 -16.21
CA GLU A 88 12.30 -10.75 -14.87
C GLU A 88 12.66 -9.27 -14.66
N GLY A 89 12.08 -8.63 -13.64
CA GLY A 89 12.28 -7.21 -13.34
C GLY A 89 11.52 -6.25 -14.27
N ALA A 90 10.49 -6.73 -14.96
CA ALA A 90 9.66 -5.94 -15.88
C ALA A 90 8.16 -6.22 -15.70
N GLY A 91 7.32 -5.30 -16.17
CA GLY A 91 5.87 -5.40 -16.10
C GLY A 91 5.17 -4.13 -16.60
N HIS A 92 3.87 -4.00 -16.33
CA HIS A 92 3.08 -2.82 -16.69
C HIS A 92 2.35 -2.21 -15.49
N LEU A 93 2.03 -0.92 -15.61
CA LEU A 93 1.44 -0.12 -14.55
C LEU A 93 -0.09 -0.24 -14.52
N HIS A 94 -0.65 -0.10 -13.33
CA HIS A 94 -2.08 0.02 -13.08
C HIS A 94 -2.36 1.15 -12.11
N ALA A 95 -3.47 1.87 -12.28
CA ALA A 95 -4.02 2.75 -11.26
C ALA A 95 -5.30 2.13 -10.71
N ILE A 96 -5.36 1.90 -9.39
CA ILE A 96 -6.53 1.38 -8.70
C ILE A 96 -7.18 2.50 -7.90
N VAL A 97 -8.46 2.77 -8.19
CA VAL A 97 -9.25 3.88 -7.65
C VAL A 97 -10.11 3.39 -6.49
N ASP A 98 -10.02 4.07 -5.33
CA ASP A 98 -10.85 3.90 -4.13
C ASP A 98 -10.96 2.48 -3.55
N SER A 99 -10.14 1.55 -4.06
CA SER A 99 -10.17 0.11 -3.72
C SER A 99 -8.91 -0.36 -3.00
N GLY A 100 -7.85 0.46 -2.98
CA GLY A 100 -6.51 0.11 -2.50
C GLY A 100 -5.76 -0.83 -3.44
N CYS A 101 -4.48 -1.07 -3.17
CA CYS A 101 -3.65 -1.97 -3.96
C CYS A 101 -4.11 -3.44 -3.91
N VAL A 102 -3.95 -4.18 -5.02
CA VAL A 102 -4.25 -5.62 -5.10
C VAL A 102 -3.15 -6.42 -4.35
N PRO A 103 -3.47 -7.49 -3.61
CA PRO A 103 -2.46 -8.29 -2.93
C PRO A 103 -1.45 -8.93 -3.90
N ALA A 104 -0.16 -8.85 -3.59
CA ALA A 104 0.90 -9.40 -4.44
C ALA A 104 0.72 -10.92 -4.66
N GLY A 105 0.80 -11.34 -5.92
CA GLY A 105 0.50 -12.71 -6.35
C GLY A 105 -0.96 -12.99 -6.72
N GLU A 106 -1.87 -12.02 -6.55
CA GLU A 106 -3.24 -12.09 -7.08
C GLU A 106 -3.32 -11.40 -8.46
N ALA A 107 -4.32 -11.76 -9.27
CA ALA A 107 -4.51 -11.17 -10.59
C ALA A 107 -5.32 -9.88 -10.50
N ILE A 108 -4.87 -8.79 -11.13
CA ILE A 108 -5.54 -7.50 -11.07
C ILE A 108 -6.91 -7.57 -11.78
N PRO A 109 -8.02 -7.18 -11.10
CA PRO A 109 -9.36 -7.18 -11.69
C PRO A 109 -9.49 -6.33 -12.95
N LYS A 110 -10.51 -6.63 -13.76
CA LYS A 110 -10.85 -5.91 -15.00
C LYS A 110 -12.28 -5.41 -14.94
N ASP A 111 -12.42 -4.31 -14.22
CA ASP A 111 -13.63 -3.56 -13.93
C ASP A 111 -13.30 -2.06 -13.84
N ASP A 112 -14.31 -1.23 -13.57
CA ASP A 112 -14.22 0.23 -13.75
C ASP A 112 -13.32 0.95 -12.72
N SER A 113 -12.89 0.31 -11.62
CA SER A 113 -11.97 0.91 -10.64
C SER A 113 -10.50 0.52 -10.82
N HIS A 114 -10.20 -0.36 -11.80
CA HIS A 114 -8.84 -0.78 -12.12
C HIS A 114 -8.48 -0.33 -13.53
N VAL A 115 -7.56 0.62 -13.65
CA VAL A 115 -7.08 1.17 -14.93
C VAL A 115 -5.82 0.42 -15.35
N HIS A 116 -5.77 -0.09 -16.59
CA HIS A 116 -4.71 -0.98 -17.08
C HIS A 116 -3.85 -0.28 -18.13
N PHE A 117 -2.61 0.10 -17.81
CA PHE A 117 -1.65 0.71 -18.75
C PHE A 117 -0.84 -0.37 -19.49
N GLY A 118 -1.55 -1.38 -20.02
CA GLY A 118 -0.98 -2.60 -20.61
C GLY A 118 -0.26 -2.42 -21.96
N ASP A 119 -0.19 -1.19 -22.47
CA ASP A 119 0.65 -0.76 -23.58
C ASP A 119 2.04 -0.25 -23.11
N GLY A 120 2.29 -0.23 -21.80
CA GLY A 120 3.51 0.30 -21.19
C GLY A 120 3.49 1.83 -21.02
N SER A 121 2.33 2.48 -21.10
CA SER A 121 2.22 3.93 -20.91
C SER A 121 2.50 4.36 -19.46
N THR A 122 3.33 5.41 -19.33
CA THR A 122 3.69 6.05 -18.05
C THR A 122 2.99 7.42 -17.86
N THR A 123 2.03 7.74 -18.71
CA THR A 123 1.21 8.96 -18.63
C THR A 123 -0.22 8.64 -19.06
N ALA A 124 -1.22 9.15 -18.34
CA ALA A 124 -2.64 8.91 -18.64
C ALA A 124 -3.52 10.12 -18.27
N GLU A 125 -4.75 10.13 -18.77
CA GLU A 125 -5.82 11.02 -18.32
C GLU A 125 -6.94 10.16 -17.72
N LEU A 126 -7.43 10.50 -16.52
CA LEU A 126 -8.45 9.76 -15.79
C LEU A 126 -9.66 10.66 -15.49
N GLU A 127 -10.84 10.28 -15.99
CA GLU A 127 -12.10 10.94 -15.64
C GLU A 127 -12.56 10.50 -14.24
N LEU A 128 -12.40 11.37 -13.24
CA LEU A 128 -12.96 11.21 -11.89
C LEU A 128 -14.15 12.17 -11.68
N GLU A 129 -15.07 11.78 -10.81
CA GLU A 129 -16.14 12.66 -10.30
C GLU A 129 -15.56 13.64 -9.25
N PRO A 130 -16.23 14.76 -8.92
CA PRO A 130 -15.77 15.65 -7.86
C PRO A 130 -15.87 15.01 -6.47
N GLY A 131 -14.75 14.90 -5.76
CA GLY A 131 -14.65 14.20 -4.48
C GLY A 131 -13.23 14.00 -3.96
N GLU A 132 -13.09 13.38 -2.80
CA GLU A 132 -11.83 12.82 -2.28
C GLU A 132 -11.66 11.41 -2.85
N HIS A 133 -10.49 11.11 -3.42
CA HIS A 133 -10.17 9.83 -4.06
C HIS A 133 -8.81 9.31 -3.60
N THR A 134 -8.70 7.98 -3.43
CA THR A 134 -7.42 7.31 -3.18
C THR A 134 -6.98 6.56 -4.43
N LEU A 135 -5.75 6.78 -4.86
CA LEU A 135 -5.15 6.14 -6.04
C LEU A 135 -3.94 5.30 -5.61
N CYS A 136 -4.00 3.98 -5.80
CA CYS A 136 -2.82 3.13 -5.76
C CYS A 136 -2.25 2.95 -7.17
N LEU A 137 -0.97 3.28 -7.37
CA LEU A 137 -0.17 2.89 -8.52
C LEU A 137 0.48 1.54 -8.23
N GLN A 138 0.32 0.55 -9.12
CA GLN A 138 0.84 -0.80 -8.91
C GLN A 138 1.46 -1.39 -10.17
N LEU A 139 2.63 -2.01 -10.02
CA LEU A 139 3.25 -2.83 -11.06
C LEU A 139 2.68 -4.27 -11.04
N ALA A 140 2.40 -4.82 -12.22
CA ALA A 140 2.08 -6.24 -12.40
C ALA A 140 2.85 -6.82 -13.60
N ASP A 141 3.00 -8.15 -13.64
CA ASP A 141 3.63 -8.83 -14.79
C ASP A 141 2.72 -8.88 -16.03
N GLY A 142 3.22 -9.40 -17.16
CA GLY A 142 2.44 -9.51 -18.40
C GLY A 142 1.16 -10.37 -18.30
N ASP A 143 1.11 -11.34 -17.37
CA ASP A 143 -0.11 -12.11 -17.05
C ASP A 143 -1.06 -11.35 -16.10
N HIS A 144 -0.71 -10.11 -15.74
CA HIS A 144 -1.42 -9.19 -14.85
C HIS A 144 -1.46 -9.66 -13.38
N VAL A 145 -0.42 -10.38 -12.96
CA VAL A 145 -0.21 -10.76 -11.55
C VAL A 145 0.44 -9.60 -10.80
N ALA A 146 -0.25 -9.11 -9.77
CA ALA A 146 0.17 -7.97 -8.96
C ALA A 146 1.50 -8.23 -8.24
N THR A 147 2.36 -7.22 -8.15
CA THR A 147 3.57 -7.21 -7.31
C THR A 147 3.34 -6.38 -6.05
N ASP A 148 4.28 -6.46 -5.10
CA ASP A 148 4.39 -5.57 -3.94
C ASP A 148 5.07 -4.23 -4.24
N ILE A 149 5.33 -3.92 -5.51
CA ILE A 149 5.86 -2.64 -5.97
C ILE A 149 4.67 -1.70 -6.22
N THR A 150 4.40 -0.85 -5.23
CA THR A 150 3.24 0.06 -5.17
C THR A 150 3.59 1.45 -4.66
N ASP A 151 2.80 2.45 -5.04
CA ASP A 151 2.72 3.78 -4.44
C ASP A 151 1.23 4.16 -4.21
N GLU A 152 0.92 4.97 -3.21
CA GLU A 152 -0.48 5.32 -2.88
C GLU A 152 -0.60 6.79 -2.47
N ILE A 153 -1.51 7.51 -3.11
CA ILE A 153 -1.79 8.94 -2.87
C ILE A 153 -3.29 9.18 -2.64
N THR A 154 -3.62 10.23 -1.91
CA THR A 154 -5.00 10.75 -1.80
C THR A 154 -5.08 12.13 -2.46
N ILE A 155 -6.09 12.35 -3.31
CA ILE A 155 -6.30 13.62 -4.03
C ILE A 155 -7.74 14.11 -3.85
N THR A 156 -7.96 15.41 -4.09
CA THR A 156 -9.30 16.01 -4.17
C THR A 156 -9.57 16.53 -5.58
N VAL A 157 -10.76 16.25 -6.13
CA VAL A 157 -11.20 16.67 -7.47
C VAL A 157 -12.28 17.75 -7.34
N GLU A 158 -12.06 18.93 -7.95
CA GLU A 158 -12.99 20.08 -7.98
C GLU A 158 -13.23 20.65 -9.41
#